data_AF-A0A3S1BFI3-F1
#
_entry.id   AF-A0A3S1BFI3-F1
#
_cell.length_a   1.000
_cell.length_b   1.000
_cell.length_c   1.000
_cell.angle_alpha   90.00
_cell.angle_beta   90.00
_cell.angle_gamma   90.00
#
_symmetry.space_group_name_H-M   'P 1'
#
loop_
_entity.id
_entity.type
_entity.pdbx_description
1 polymer ?
#
loop_
_entity_poly.entity_id
_entity_poly.type
_entity_poly.pdbx_seq_one_letter_code
_entity_poly.pdbx_strand_id
1 'polypeptide(L)'
;CDLLPAYSPANKLPSATVVICFHNEAVSVILRTVHSVLNRTPASLLDRVVLVNDASTLEDLGGSLEQKLLHLNKVTLTKTTQREGLVRARLLGASMATSKVIVFLDAHCECNTGWLEPMLYRLQQDSTKVVSPYIDTIKSENLEYRQSPARLQGGFNWRLEFSWRAAVSPAPDTAPIKTPVISGGLFAVTRDFFTHLGGYDPQLNIWGGENFELSFKTWMCGGSLEILPCSRVGHVFRASLPYSFTPGPDDSSSVREVTVLRNLARVAAVWMDQFAGLFYAAVNIPDGLDIGDITERSKLRENLQCKPFSWYLQEVFPQLQVVSEDTLFHGQVRNAGSLLCLDVLDSPRRGVLLGLTACHGGVNQTLRLTTIHKLVLGNSCVVPGPNNTLTLSPCDGAVTWIYQNGTLMLNGSDLCVTSVDNEVARLLPCKAFEDHNLSENSQKVDLDTGSNINAKDSNYEINAKTIISKTSVDTIAFQKWKFDYSFNWKRKRRKG
;
A
#
# COMPACT_ATOMS: atom_id res chain seq x y z
N CYS A 1 8.33 -25.98 -6.44
CA CYS A 1 7.98 -25.38 -7.75
C CYS A 1 8.56 -26.19 -8.91
N ASP A 2 9.23 -27.30 -8.63
CA ASP A 2 9.93 -28.19 -9.58
C ASP A 2 9.00 -29.12 -10.37
N LEU A 3 7.73 -28.73 -10.50
CA LEU A 3 6.67 -29.47 -11.18
C LEU A 3 5.97 -28.60 -12.24
N LEU A 4 6.67 -27.62 -12.84
CA LEU A 4 6.29 -27.25 -14.21
C LEU A 4 6.46 -28.56 -15.01
N PRO A 5 5.37 -29.19 -15.48
CA PRO A 5 5.42 -30.54 -16.02
C PRO A 5 6.52 -30.57 -17.08
N ALA A 6 7.45 -31.52 -16.90
CA ALA A 6 8.61 -31.75 -17.75
C ALA A 6 8.36 -31.20 -19.15
N TYR A 7 9.07 -30.14 -19.53
CA TYR A 7 8.98 -29.48 -20.82
C TYR A 7 8.90 -30.52 -21.93
N SER A 8 7.68 -30.88 -22.33
CA SER A 8 7.49 -31.70 -23.50
C SER A 8 7.85 -30.81 -24.68
N PRO A 9 8.66 -31.29 -25.64
CA PRO A 9 8.98 -30.56 -26.87
C PRO A 9 7.73 -30.05 -27.63
N ALA A 10 6.54 -30.59 -27.34
CA ALA A 10 5.27 -30.24 -27.96
C ALA A 10 4.61 -28.94 -27.46
N ASN A 11 4.99 -28.38 -26.30
CA ASN A 11 4.38 -27.13 -25.76
C ASN A 11 5.45 -26.05 -25.53
N LYS A 12 5.87 -25.39 -26.60
CA LYS A 12 6.79 -24.23 -26.51
C LYS A 12 6.06 -23.06 -25.84
N LEU A 13 6.61 -22.56 -24.72
CA LEU A 13 6.10 -21.35 -24.07
C LEU A 13 6.21 -20.13 -25.00
N PRO A 14 5.32 -19.14 -24.88
CA PRO A 14 5.40 -17.90 -25.65
C PRO A 14 6.65 -17.09 -25.28
N SER A 15 7.19 -16.33 -26.24
CA SER A 15 8.23 -15.34 -25.93
C SER A 15 7.64 -14.10 -25.26
N ALA A 16 8.49 -13.36 -24.54
CA ALA A 16 8.12 -12.15 -23.84
C ALA A 16 9.09 -10.98 -24.07
N THR A 17 8.53 -9.78 -24.05
CA THR A 17 9.25 -8.51 -24.04
C THR A 17 9.16 -7.95 -22.63
N VAL A 18 10.32 -7.67 -22.03
CA VAL A 18 10.39 -7.07 -20.70
C VAL A 18 10.51 -5.55 -20.85
N VAL A 19 9.56 -4.80 -20.31
CA VAL A 19 9.53 -3.33 -20.32
C VAL A 19 9.95 -2.82 -18.95
N ILE A 20 10.96 -1.96 -18.93
CA ILE A 20 11.48 -1.34 -17.71
C ILE A 20 11.50 0.17 -17.92
N CYS A 21 10.70 0.89 -17.13
CA CYS A 21 10.67 2.35 -17.16
C CYS A 21 11.50 2.91 -16.01
N PHE A 22 12.23 4.00 -16.24
CA PHE A 22 13.02 4.65 -15.21
C PHE A 22 13.07 6.16 -15.39
N HIS A 23 13.22 6.86 -14.27
CA HIS A 23 13.47 8.29 -14.21
C HIS A 23 14.44 8.55 -13.05
N ASN A 24 15.62 9.11 -13.34
CA ASN A 24 16.65 9.42 -12.33
C ASN A 24 17.01 8.24 -11.41
N GLU A 25 17.04 7.04 -11.97
CA GLU A 25 17.44 5.84 -11.23
C GLU A 25 18.97 5.64 -11.28
N ALA A 26 19.57 5.07 -10.23
CA ALA A 26 21.00 4.83 -10.23
C ALA A 26 21.42 3.86 -11.35
N VAL A 27 22.44 4.21 -12.14
CA VAL A 27 22.94 3.38 -13.27
C VAL A 27 23.26 1.95 -12.84
N SER A 28 23.89 1.77 -11.68
CA SER A 28 24.24 0.44 -11.15
C SER A 28 23.00 -0.43 -10.88
N VAL A 29 21.89 0.18 -10.46
CA VAL A 29 20.63 -0.49 -10.14
C VAL A 29 19.88 -0.84 -11.42
N ILE A 30 19.81 0.07 -12.40
CA ILE A 30 19.25 -0.20 -13.74
C ILE A 30 19.98 -1.40 -14.37
N LEU A 31 21.32 -1.34 -14.40
CA LEU A 31 22.12 -2.41 -14.98
C LEU A 31 21.95 -3.72 -14.24
N ARG A 32 21.84 -3.71 -12.90
CA ARG A 32 21.58 -4.92 -12.12
C ARG A 32 20.25 -5.56 -12.51
N THR A 33 19.19 -4.76 -12.67
CA THR A 33 17.89 -5.24 -13.14
C THR A 33 18.01 -5.87 -14.52
N VAL A 34 18.62 -5.17 -15.49
CA VAL A 34 18.82 -5.65 -16.87
C VAL A 34 19.62 -6.96 -16.89
N HIS A 35 20.75 -7.01 -16.19
CA HIS A 35 21.57 -8.21 -16.09
C HIS A 35 20.83 -9.37 -15.41
N SER A 36 20.00 -9.11 -14.40
CA SER A 36 19.19 -10.16 -13.77
C SER A 36 18.21 -10.79 -14.76
N VAL A 37 17.56 -9.98 -15.60
CA VAL A 37 16.65 -10.45 -16.66
C VAL A 37 17.43 -11.27 -17.69
N LEU A 38 18.55 -10.75 -18.21
CA LEU A 38 19.34 -11.42 -19.24
C LEU A 38 19.94 -12.75 -18.73
N ASN A 39 20.44 -12.77 -17.50
CA ASN A 39 21.14 -13.93 -16.94
C ASN A 39 20.21 -15.03 -16.43
N ARG A 40 18.98 -14.69 -16.02
CA ARG A 40 18.03 -15.64 -15.39
C ARG A 40 16.84 -15.99 -16.28
N THR A 41 16.88 -15.61 -17.56
CA THR A 41 15.82 -15.91 -18.52
C THR A 41 16.37 -16.75 -19.67
N PRO A 42 15.76 -17.89 -20.01
CA PRO A 42 16.15 -18.66 -21.20
C PRO A 42 16.07 -17.80 -22.47
N ALA A 43 17.13 -17.85 -23.29
CA ALA A 43 17.23 -17.00 -24.48
C ALA A 43 16.10 -17.23 -25.50
N SER A 44 15.48 -18.41 -25.51
CA SER A 44 14.33 -18.72 -26.37
C SER A 44 13.02 -18.07 -25.92
N LEU A 45 12.93 -17.65 -24.64
CA LEU A 45 11.74 -17.05 -24.05
C LEU A 45 11.83 -15.51 -24.01
N LEU A 46 13.04 -14.95 -23.96
CA LEU A 46 13.23 -13.50 -24.01
C LEU A 46 13.33 -13.00 -25.44
N ASP A 47 12.36 -12.22 -25.90
CA ASP A 47 12.46 -11.47 -27.17
C ASP A 47 13.44 -10.31 -27.01
N ARG A 48 13.12 -9.37 -26.11
CA ARG A 48 13.95 -8.20 -25.80
C ARG A 48 13.62 -7.57 -24.45
N VAL A 49 14.52 -6.74 -23.96
CA VAL A 49 14.33 -5.78 -22.87
C VAL A 49 14.22 -4.39 -23.46
N VAL A 50 13.07 -3.73 -23.26
CA VAL A 50 12.83 -2.33 -23.64
C VAL A 50 12.99 -1.47 -22.41
N LEU A 51 14.07 -0.68 -22.38
CA LEU A 51 14.31 0.34 -21.38
C LEU A 51 13.69 1.66 -21.85
N VAL A 52 12.84 2.25 -21.04
CA VAL A 52 12.20 3.54 -21.31
C VAL A 52 12.72 4.57 -20.30
N ASN A 53 13.60 5.45 -20.77
CA ASN A 53 14.07 6.61 -20.01
C ASN A 53 13.00 7.71 -20.08
N ASP A 54 12.27 7.91 -18.97
CA ASP A 54 11.23 8.94 -18.87
C ASP A 54 11.85 10.31 -18.55
N ALA A 55 12.57 10.88 -19.51
CA ALA A 55 13.23 12.18 -19.43
C ALA A 55 14.06 12.39 -18.14
N SER A 56 14.94 11.45 -17.83
CA SER A 56 15.92 11.60 -16.74
C SER A 56 16.82 12.83 -16.94
N THR A 57 17.18 13.47 -15.83
CA THR A 57 18.01 14.67 -15.77
C THR A 57 19.44 14.39 -15.29
N LEU A 58 19.71 13.20 -14.74
CA LEU A 58 21.06 12.81 -14.34
C LEU A 58 21.95 12.58 -15.58
N GLU A 59 23.16 13.13 -15.56
CA GLU A 59 24.09 13.13 -16.71
C GLU A 59 24.53 11.71 -17.11
N ASP A 60 24.72 10.83 -16.13
CA ASP A 60 25.14 9.44 -16.33
C ASP A 60 24.06 8.55 -16.98
N LEU A 61 22.80 9.00 -16.99
CA LEU A 61 21.66 8.35 -17.67
C LEU A 61 21.49 8.75 -19.14
N GLY A 62 22.41 9.58 -19.66
CA GLY A 62 22.58 9.85 -21.09
C GLY A 62 23.58 8.88 -21.74
N GLY A 63 24.60 9.44 -22.40
CA GLY A 63 25.55 8.67 -23.21
C GLY A 63 26.34 7.59 -22.45
N SER A 64 26.59 7.77 -21.16
CA SER A 64 27.30 6.76 -20.33
C SER A 64 26.49 5.48 -20.18
N LEU A 65 25.18 5.59 -19.87
CA LEU A 65 24.28 4.44 -19.83
C LEU A 65 24.15 3.80 -21.21
N GLU A 66 23.96 4.60 -22.27
CA GLU A 66 23.89 4.10 -23.65
C GLU A 66 25.10 3.23 -24.01
N GLN A 67 26.31 3.71 -23.74
CA GLN A 67 27.54 2.95 -23.98
C GLN A 67 27.59 1.62 -23.24
N LYS A 68 27.15 1.58 -21.97
CA LYS A 68 27.11 0.34 -21.18
C LYS A 68 26.10 -0.66 -21.74
N LEU A 69 25.01 -0.19 -22.34
CA LEU A 69 23.97 -1.03 -22.91
C LEU A 69 24.29 -1.52 -24.33
N LEU A 70 25.13 -0.80 -25.10
CA LEU A 70 25.49 -1.17 -26.48
C LEU A 70 26.02 -2.60 -26.62
N HIS A 71 26.69 -3.11 -25.59
CA HIS A 71 27.27 -4.45 -25.59
C HIS A 71 26.29 -5.57 -25.20
N LEU A 72 25.07 -5.21 -24.77
CA LEU A 72 24.07 -6.16 -24.32
C LEU A 72 23.12 -6.52 -25.46
N ASN A 73 23.16 -7.79 -25.86
CA ASN A 73 22.21 -8.33 -26.83
C ASN A 73 20.78 -8.25 -26.28
N LYS A 74 19.81 -8.03 -27.17
CA LYS A 74 18.38 -7.97 -26.87
C LYS A 74 17.96 -6.82 -25.93
N VAL A 75 18.78 -5.78 -25.79
CA VAL A 75 18.40 -4.58 -25.04
C VAL A 75 18.16 -3.42 -26.00
N THR A 76 17.10 -2.65 -25.78
CA THR A 76 16.79 -1.43 -26.53
C THR A 76 16.50 -0.32 -25.55
N LEU A 77 17.16 0.82 -25.70
CA LEU A 77 16.87 2.04 -24.94
C LEU A 77 16.04 2.99 -25.80
N THR A 78 14.96 3.51 -25.23
CA THR A 78 14.19 4.62 -25.79
C THR A 78 14.05 5.73 -24.75
N LYS A 79 13.82 6.96 -25.19
CA LYS A 79 13.74 8.14 -24.33
C LYS A 79 12.52 8.99 -24.70
N THR A 80 11.79 9.47 -23.70
CA THR A 80 10.75 10.48 -23.88
C THR A 80 11.35 11.89 -24.00
N THR A 81 10.73 12.76 -24.79
CA THR A 81 11.20 14.14 -24.99
C THR A 81 10.98 15.02 -23.76
N GLN A 82 9.97 14.68 -22.95
CA GLN A 82 9.61 15.34 -21.70
C GLN A 82 9.20 14.28 -20.67
N ARG A 83 9.06 14.70 -19.41
CA ARG A 83 8.65 13.78 -18.34
C ARG A 83 7.18 13.43 -18.46
N GLU A 84 6.91 12.24 -18.98
CA GLU A 84 5.58 11.73 -19.27
C GLU A 84 4.96 11.02 -18.06
N GLY A 85 5.77 10.47 -17.16
CA GLY A 85 5.32 9.66 -16.04
C GLY A 85 5.28 8.16 -16.36
N LEU A 86 5.18 7.35 -15.30
CA LEU A 86 5.23 5.88 -15.36
C LEU A 86 4.22 5.31 -16.35
N VAL A 87 2.97 5.80 -16.32
CA VAL A 87 1.88 5.26 -17.13
C VAL A 87 2.17 5.39 -18.62
N ARG A 88 2.51 6.61 -19.08
CA ARG A 88 2.79 6.88 -20.49
C ARG A 88 4.12 6.27 -20.93
N ALA A 89 5.12 6.22 -20.05
CA ALA A 89 6.36 5.48 -20.30
C ALA A 89 6.11 3.98 -20.51
N ARG A 90 5.24 3.36 -19.70
CA ARG A 90 4.85 1.95 -19.87
C ARG A 90 4.07 1.72 -21.16
N LEU A 91 3.16 2.63 -21.52
CA LEU A 91 2.43 2.56 -22.79
C LEU A 91 3.39 2.65 -24.00
N LEU A 92 4.41 3.52 -23.94
CA LEU A 92 5.46 3.59 -24.95
C LEU A 92 6.27 2.29 -25.03
N GLY A 93 6.70 1.74 -23.89
CA GLY A 93 7.41 0.46 -23.88
C GLY A 93 6.56 -0.70 -24.40
N ALA A 94 5.26 -0.71 -24.06
CA ALA A 94 4.30 -1.71 -24.52
C ALA A 94 4.07 -1.64 -26.04
N SER A 95 4.03 -0.44 -26.64
CA SER A 95 3.85 -0.29 -28.09
C SER A 95 5.05 -0.79 -28.89
N MET A 96 6.23 -0.87 -28.26
CA MET A 96 7.45 -1.43 -28.85
C MET A 96 7.56 -2.96 -28.72
N ALA A 97 6.66 -3.60 -27.97
CA ALA A 97 6.70 -5.04 -27.76
C ALA A 97 6.19 -5.82 -28.98
N THR A 98 7.04 -6.71 -29.51
CA THR A 98 6.71 -7.58 -30.66
C THR A 98 6.33 -9.00 -30.26
N SER A 99 6.60 -9.38 -29.01
CA SER A 99 6.32 -10.71 -28.49
C SER A 99 4.85 -10.90 -28.07
N LYS A 100 4.48 -12.14 -27.72
CA LYS A 100 3.10 -12.48 -27.32
C LYS A 100 2.78 -11.99 -25.91
N VAL A 101 3.78 -11.92 -25.02
CA VAL A 101 3.63 -11.51 -23.62
C VAL A 101 4.46 -10.26 -23.34
N ILE A 102 3.86 -9.28 -22.68
CA ILE A 102 4.57 -8.12 -22.14
C ILE A 102 4.75 -8.34 -20.64
N VAL A 103 5.97 -8.13 -20.16
CA VAL A 103 6.30 -8.16 -18.73
C VAL A 103 6.78 -6.79 -18.32
N PHE A 104 6.13 -6.16 -17.34
CA PHE A 104 6.57 -4.90 -16.76
C PHE A 104 7.37 -5.18 -15.51
N LEU A 105 8.52 -4.51 -15.38
CA LEU A 105 9.34 -4.49 -14.17
C LEU A 105 9.72 -3.05 -13.83
N ASP A 106 9.87 -2.75 -12.55
CA ASP A 106 10.51 -1.51 -12.10
C ASP A 106 12.03 -1.61 -12.31
N ALA A 107 12.70 -0.46 -12.42
CA ALA A 107 14.13 -0.38 -12.73
C ALA A 107 15.08 -0.84 -11.60
N HIS A 108 14.53 -1.18 -10.44
CA HIS A 108 15.23 -1.60 -9.23
C HIS A 108 14.73 -2.96 -8.74
N CYS A 109 14.83 -3.96 -9.62
CA CYS A 109 14.41 -5.33 -9.36
C CYS A 109 15.56 -6.34 -9.56
N GLU A 110 15.46 -7.50 -8.94
CA GLU A 110 16.34 -8.65 -9.23
C GLU A 110 15.50 -9.92 -9.44
N CYS A 111 15.55 -10.46 -10.66
CA CYS A 111 14.80 -11.66 -11.04
C CYS A 111 15.43 -12.92 -10.45
N ASN A 112 14.61 -13.81 -9.87
CA ASN A 112 15.08 -15.09 -9.36
C ASN A 112 15.20 -16.13 -10.50
N THR A 113 15.80 -17.28 -10.21
CA THR A 113 15.84 -18.41 -11.15
C THR A 113 14.43 -18.95 -11.40
N GLY A 114 14.06 -19.16 -12.67
CA GLY A 114 12.74 -19.69 -13.03
C GLY A 114 11.60 -18.68 -12.87
N TRP A 115 11.89 -17.38 -12.83
CA TRP A 115 10.89 -16.35 -12.58
C TRP A 115 9.87 -16.19 -13.72
N LEU A 116 10.27 -16.39 -14.98
CA LEU A 116 9.44 -16.04 -16.12
C LEU A 116 8.49 -17.19 -16.53
N GLU A 117 8.99 -18.41 -16.48
CA GLU A 117 8.37 -19.63 -16.95
C GLU A 117 6.97 -19.87 -16.34
N PRO A 118 6.76 -19.71 -15.01
CA PRO A 118 5.43 -19.85 -14.41
C PRO A 118 4.42 -18.82 -14.94
N MET A 119 4.86 -17.58 -15.18
CA MET A 119 4.01 -16.52 -15.73
C MET A 119 3.61 -16.83 -17.18
N LEU A 120 4.57 -17.22 -18.01
CA LEU A 120 4.30 -17.58 -19.41
C LEU A 120 3.40 -18.79 -19.53
N TYR A 121 3.64 -19.82 -18.72
CA TYR A 121 2.80 -21.00 -18.68
C TYR A 121 1.36 -20.63 -18.29
N ARG A 122 1.20 -19.77 -17.27
CA ARG A 122 -0.14 -19.36 -16.82
C ARG A 122 -0.89 -18.56 -17.88
N LEU A 123 -0.22 -17.66 -18.59
CA LEU A 123 -0.79 -16.88 -19.69
C LEU A 123 -1.04 -17.70 -20.96
N GLN A 124 -0.31 -18.80 -21.16
CA GLN A 124 -0.58 -19.75 -22.24
C GLN A 124 -1.87 -20.55 -21.98
N GLN A 125 -2.14 -20.89 -20.71
CA GLN A 125 -3.38 -21.57 -20.33
C GLN A 125 -4.60 -20.65 -20.47
N ASP A 126 -4.44 -19.36 -20.18
CA ASP A 126 -5.51 -18.39 -20.27
C ASP A 126 -4.94 -16.99 -20.53
N SER A 127 -5.20 -16.48 -21.73
CA SER A 127 -4.67 -15.21 -22.20
C SER A 127 -5.36 -13.99 -21.61
N THR A 128 -6.49 -14.14 -20.91
CA THR A 128 -7.22 -13.04 -20.25
C THR A 128 -6.78 -12.83 -18.80
N LYS A 129 -5.71 -13.50 -18.38
CA LYS A 129 -5.09 -13.27 -17.07
C LYS A 129 -4.08 -12.13 -17.13
N VAL A 130 -3.97 -11.44 -16.01
CA VAL A 130 -2.83 -10.60 -15.66
C VAL A 130 -2.17 -11.26 -14.45
N VAL A 131 -0.91 -11.63 -14.57
CA VAL A 131 -0.20 -12.40 -13.55
C VAL A 131 0.96 -11.59 -12.97
N SER A 132 1.13 -11.61 -11.66
CA SER A 132 2.22 -10.92 -10.96
C SER A 132 3.17 -11.96 -10.36
N PRO A 133 4.49 -11.75 -10.42
CA PRO A 133 5.41 -12.54 -9.61
C PRO A 133 5.13 -12.30 -8.12
N TYR A 134 5.53 -13.24 -7.29
CA TYR A 134 5.69 -12.99 -5.87
C TYR A 134 6.83 -12.00 -5.65
N ILE A 135 6.52 -10.85 -5.03
CA ILE A 135 7.48 -9.77 -4.85
C ILE A 135 8.22 -9.97 -3.53
N ASP A 136 9.53 -10.17 -3.62
CA ASP A 136 10.45 -10.24 -2.49
C ASP A 136 11.04 -8.86 -2.18
N THR A 137 11.53 -8.68 -0.96
CA THR A 137 12.12 -7.41 -0.52
C THR A 137 13.62 -7.41 -0.76
N ILE A 138 14.13 -6.42 -1.47
CA ILE A 138 15.55 -6.05 -1.45
C ILE A 138 15.66 -4.82 -0.56
N LYS A 139 16.46 -4.91 0.50
CA LYS A 139 16.66 -3.78 1.41
C LYS A 139 17.42 -2.64 0.72
N SER A 140 16.93 -1.41 0.85
CA SER A 140 17.60 -0.23 0.28
C SER A 140 18.97 0.05 0.91
N GLU A 141 19.20 -0.35 2.16
CA GLU A 141 20.38 0.04 2.92
C GLU A 141 21.61 -0.81 2.58
N ASN A 142 21.40 -2.10 2.31
CA ASN A 142 22.48 -3.07 2.14
C ASN A 142 22.27 -4.05 0.97
N LEU A 143 21.19 -3.88 0.20
CA LEU A 143 20.81 -4.75 -0.93
C LEU A 143 20.60 -6.23 -0.55
N GLU A 144 20.35 -6.52 0.73
CA GLU A 144 20.02 -7.86 1.19
C GLU A 144 18.67 -8.30 0.60
N TYR A 145 18.67 -9.43 -0.12
CA TYR A 145 17.46 -10.06 -0.64
C TYR A 145 16.76 -10.86 0.47
N ARG A 146 15.50 -10.54 0.74
CA ARG A 146 14.66 -11.18 1.75
C ARG A 146 13.38 -11.70 1.14
N GLN A 147 13.12 -12.96 1.43
CA GLN A 147 11.87 -13.61 1.04
C GLN A 147 10.69 -12.96 1.79
N SER A 148 9.66 -12.56 1.05
CA SER A 148 8.40 -12.08 1.61
C SER A 148 7.63 -13.22 2.29
N PRO A 149 6.82 -12.91 3.34
CA PRO A 149 5.94 -13.89 3.98
C PRO A 149 5.10 -14.64 2.96
N ALA A 150 4.78 -15.91 3.22
CA ALA A 150 4.01 -16.73 2.28
C ALA A 150 2.55 -16.25 2.14
N ARG A 151 1.94 -16.59 1.02
CA ARG A 151 0.49 -16.46 0.78
C ARG A 151 -0.07 -15.03 0.95
N LEU A 152 0.63 -14.00 0.48
CA LEU A 152 0.13 -12.64 0.44
C LEU A 152 -0.71 -12.40 -0.82
N GLN A 153 -1.81 -11.65 -0.65
CA GLN A 153 -2.62 -11.07 -1.72
C GLN A 153 -2.71 -9.55 -1.54
N GLY A 154 -2.92 -8.83 -2.63
CA GLY A 154 -3.17 -7.39 -2.60
C GLY A 154 -4.60 -7.09 -2.15
N GLY A 155 -4.74 -6.11 -1.27
CA GLY A 155 -6.02 -5.53 -0.87
C GLY A 155 -5.93 -4.01 -0.83
N PHE A 156 -7.05 -3.37 -0.53
CA PHE A 156 -7.12 -1.92 -0.40
C PHE A 156 -8.27 -1.48 0.51
N ASN A 157 -8.24 -0.22 0.90
CA ASN A 157 -9.28 0.41 1.72
C ASN A 157 -10.09 1.45 0.92
N TRP A 158 -11.08 2.10 1.53
CA TRP A 158 -11.92 3.06 0.80
C TRP A 158 -11.20 4.36 0.38
N ARG A 159 -9.95 4.59 0.80
CA ARG A 159 -9.08 5.65 0.26
C ARG A 159 -8.31 5.22 -0.99
N LEU A 160 -8.52 3.99 -1.47
CA LEU A 160 -7.72 3.35 -2.52
C LEU A 160 -6.22 3.33 -2.14
N GLU A 161 -5.93 3.01 -0.88
CA GLU A 161 -4.57 2.74 -0.41
C GLU A 161 -4.30 1.24 -0.50
N PHE A 162 -3.23 0.85 -1.18
CA PHE A 162 -2.84 -0.56 -1.34
C PHE A 162 -2.28 -1.12 -0.02
N SER A 163 -2.61 -2.38 0.29
CA SER A 163 -2.02 -3.12 1.41
C SER A 163 -1.84 -4.59 1.06
N TRP A 164 -0.82 -5.22 1.63
CA TRP A 164 -0.67 -6.67 1.60
C TRP A 164 -1.52 -7.31 2.69
N ARG A 165 -2.22 -8.40 2.35
CA ARG A 165 -3.06 -9.17 3.28
C ARG A 165 -2.77 -10.65 3.13
N ALA A 166 -2.91 -11.42 4.21
CA ALA A 166 -2.83 -12.87 4.13
C ALA A 166 -4.01 -13.42 3.30
N ALA A 167 -3.73 -14.32 2.37
CA ALA A 167 -4.74 -15.03 1.60
C ALA A 167 -5.35 -16.15 2.46
N VAL A 168 -6.69 -16.21 2.52
CA VAL A 168 -7.45 -17.11 3.42
C VAL A 168 -7.64 -18.52 2.83
N SER A 169 -7.01 -18.84 1.70
CA SER A 169 -7.27 -20.10 0.99
C SER A 169 -6.39 -21.25 1.53
N PRO A 170 -6.94 -22.48 1.68
CA PRO A 170 -6.18 -23.67 2.10
C PRO A 170 -5.35 -24.31 0.97
N ALA A 171 -5.18 -23.61 -0.16
CA ALA A 171 -4.39 -24.11 -1.28
C ALA A 171 -2.90 -24.21 -0.91
N PRO A 172 -2.14 -25.12 -1.56
CA PRO A 172 -0.69 -25.24 -1.36
C PRO A 172 0.04 -23.91 -1.57
N ASP A 173 1.18 -23.73 -0.91
CA ASP A 173 2.00 -22.51 -1.01
C ASP A 173 2.48 -22.20 -2.43
N THR A 174 2.51 -23.19 -3.31
CA THR A 174 2.89 -23.03 -4.73
C THR A 174 1.72 -22.67 -5.65
N ALA A 175 0.48 -22.75 -5.17
CA ALA A 175 -0.70 -22.52 -6.01
C ALA A 175 -0.88 -21.02 -6.32
N PRO A 176 -1.35 -20.65 -7.53
CA PRO A 176 -1.71 -19.27 -7.86
C PRO A 176 -2.67 -18.66 -6.83
N ILE A 177 -2.44 -17.41 -6.46
CA ILE A 177 -3.24 -16.66 -5.51
C ILE A 177 -4.07 -15.65 -6.28
N LYS A 178 -5.38 -15.82 -6.34
CA LYS A 178 -6.28 -14.77 -6.87
C LYS A 178 -6.14 -13.54 -6.00
N THR A 179 -5.95 -12.37 -6.61
CA THR A 179 -5.74 -11.12 -5.89
C THR A 179 -6.74 -10.06 -6.35
N PRO A 180 -7.45 -9.37 -5.43
CA PRO A 180 -8.33 -8.25 -5.77
C PRO A 180 -7.63 -7.16 -6.58
N VAL A 181 -6.41 -6.83 -6.18
CA VAL A 181 -5.59 -5.78 -6.77
C VAL A 181 -4.13 -6.24 -6.80
N ILE A 182 -3.36 -5.83 -7.81
CA ILE A 182 -1.91 -6.02 -7.84
C ILE A 182 -1.19 -4.77 -7.33
N SER A 183 0.06 -4.90 -6.87
CA SER A 183 0.87 -3.73 -6.53
C SER A 183 1.11 -2.82 -7.75
N GLY A 184 1.14 -3.40 -8.95
CA GLY A 184 1.25 -2.71 -10.23
C GLY A 184 2.69 -2.51 -10.72
N GLY A 185 3.70 -2.65 -9.86
CA GLY A 185 5.12 -2.54 -10.26
C GLY A 185 5.55 -3.65 -11.23
N LEU A 186 5.19 -4.90 -10.91
CA LEU A 186 5.66 -6.08 -11.62
C LEU A 186 4.48 -6.97 -12.03
N PHE A 187 4.31 -7.19 -13.33
CA PHE A 187 3.30 -8.11 -13.85
C PHE A 187 3.57 -8.52 -15.30
N ALA A 188 2.95 -9.61 -15.73
CA ALA A 188 2.93 -10.08 -17.10
C ALA A 188 1.49 -10.16 -17.62
N VAL A 189 1.31 -9.84 -18.89
CA VAL A 189 0.02 -9.85 -19.58
C VAL A 189 0.23 -10.20 -21.05
N THR A 190 -0.74 -10.86 -21.69
CA THR A 190 -0.66 -11.03 -23.15
C THR A 190 -0.85 -9.69 -23.85
N ARG A 191 -0.06 -9.42 -24.90
CA ARG A 191 -0.13 -8.15 -25.65
C ARG A 191 -1.54 -7.88 -26.15
N ASP A 192 -2.18 -8.91 -26.71
CA ASP A 192 -3.54 -8.80 -27.26
C ASP A 192 -4.56 -8.48 -26.17
N PHE A 193 -4.45 -9.07 -24.97
CA PHE A 193 -5.35 -8.74 -23.86
C PHE A 193 -5.07 -7.35 -23.30
N PHE A 194 -3.81 -6.93 -23.17
CA PHE A 194 -3.49 -5.56 -22.75
C PHE A 194 -4.06 -4.51 -23.72
N THR A 195 -3.99 -4.78 -25.04
CA THR A 195 -4.61 -3.94 -26.06
C THR A 195 -6.14 -3.99 -26.01
N HIS A 196 -6.73 -5.17 -25.78
CA HIS A 196 -8.18 -5.35 -25.62
C HIS A 196 -8.72 -4.54 -24.44
N LEU A 197 -7.97 -4.50 -23.33
CA LEU A 197 -8.25 -3.66 -22.16
C LEU A 197 -7.96 -2.15 -22.41
N GLY A 198 -7.53 -1.76 -23.60
CA GLY A 198 -7.20 -0.37 -23.92
C GLY A 198 -5.99 0.18 -23.15
N GLY A 199 -5.07 -0.71 -22.73
CA GLY A 199 -3.88 -0.37 -21.95
C GLY A 199 -4.20 0.27 -20.60
N TYR A 200 -3.37 1.21 -20.16
CA TYR A 200 -3.68 2.13 -19.07
C TYR A 200 -4.47 3.35 -19.57
N ASP A 201 -5.16 4.05 -18.66
CA ASP A 201 -5.67 5.41 -18.94
C ASP A 201 -4.49 6.39 -19.16
N PRO A 202 -4.27 6.91 -20.38
CA PRO A 202 -3.13 7.78 -20.68
C PRO A 202 -3.19 9.14 -19.97
N GLN A 203 -4.35 9.51 -19.40
CA GLN A 203 -4.50 10.74 -18.61
C GLN A 203 -4.17 10.57 -17.12
N LEU A 204 -3.73 9.40 -16.67
CA LEU A 204 -3.11 9.24 -15.35
C LEU A 204 -1.73 9.88 -15.37
N ASN A 205 -1.51 10.83 -14.47
CA ASN A 205 -0.30 11.65 -14.47
C ASN A 205 0.75 11.11 -13.50
N ILE A 206 2.00 11.07 -13.96
CA ILE A 206 3.19 10.71 -13.19
C ILE A 206 3.13 9.30 -12.58
N TRP A 207 2.39 9.13 -11.49
CA TRP A 207 2.28 7.90 -10.73
C TRP A 207 1.01 7.91 -9.85
N GLY A 208 0.49 6.73 -9.54
CA GLY A 208 -0.57 6.52 -8.58
C GLY A 208 -1.92 6.24 -9.27
N GLY A 209 -2.60 5.19 -8.80
CA GLY A 209 -3.92 4.79 -9.28
C GLY A 209 -3.92 3.81 -10.46
N GLU A 210 -2.84 3.71 -11.22
CA GLU A 210 -2.76 2.84 -12.39
C GLU A 210 -2.88 1.35 -12.04
N ASN A 211 -2.37 0.95 -10.87
CA ASN A 211 -2.50 -0.40 -10.35
C ASN A 211 -3.97 -0.75 -10.05
N PHE A 212 -4.74 0.19 -9.50
CA PHE A 212 -6.19 0.03 -9.27
C PHE A 212 -6.97 0.01 -10.58
N GLU A 213 -6.66 0.94 -11.50
CA GLU A 213 -7.29 1.05 -12.81
C GLU A 213 -7.21 -0.27 -13.58
N LEU A 214 -5.99 -0.80 -13.73
CA LEU A 214 -5.78 -2.08 -14.42
C LEU A 214 -6.43 -3.24 -13.68
N SER A 215 -6.41 -3.23 -12.34
CA SER A 215 -6.98 -4.31 -11.54
C SER A 215 -8.49 -4.40 -11.67
N PHE A 216 -9.19 -3.27 -11.49
CA PHE A 216 -10.65 -3.19 -11.63
C PHE A 216 -11.08 -3.54 -13.04
N LYS A 217 -10.41 -2.95 -14.04
CA LYS A 217 -10.64 -3.24 -15.44
C LYS A 217 -10.49 -4.73 -15.75
N THR A 218 -9.38 -5.35 -15.33
CA THR A 218 -9.12 -6.77 -15.61
C THR A 218 -10.25 -7.65 -15.06
N TRP A 219 -10.60 -7.48 -13.78
CA TRP A 219 -11.66 -8.28 -13.16
C TRP A 219 -13.04 -8.02 -13.74
N MET A 220 -13.40 -6.74 -13.92
CA MET A 220 -14.74 -6.37 -14.34
C MET A 220 -14.97 -6.64 -15.82
N CYS A 221 -13.93 -6.70 -16.64
CA CYS A 221 -14.03 -6.87 -18.10
C CYS A 221 -13.62 -8.28 -18.57
N GLY A 222 -13.85 -9.31 -17.75
CA GLY A 222 -13.74 -10.72 -18.18
C GLY A 222 -12.38 -11.39 -18.01
N GLY A 223 -11.44 -10.75 -17.33
CA GLY A 223 -10.15 -11.33 -16.95
C GLY A 223 -10.04 -11.68 -15.46
N SER A 224 -8.83 -12.01 -15.03
CA SER A 224 -8.52 -12.23 -13.61
C SER A 224 -7.07 -11.86 -13.27
N LEU A 225 -6.85 -11.51 -12.00
CA LEU A 225 -5.53 -11.20 -11.46
C LEU A 225 -5.03 -12.33 -10.56
N GLU A 226 -3.79 -12.75 -10.76
CA GLU A 226 -3.16 -13.78 -9.93
C GLU A 226 -1.72 -13.42 -9.56
N ILE A 227 -1.33 -13.72 -8.32
CA ILE A 227 0.07 -13.73 -7.89
C ILE A 227 0.57 -15.18 -7.96
N LEU A 228 1.72 -15.41 -8.58
CA LEU A 228 2.28 -16.74 -8.78
C LEU A 228 3.44 -16.98 -7.81
N PRO A 229 3.27 -17.78 -6.73
CA PRO A 229 4.33 -17.98 -5.72
C PRO A 229 5.64 -18.57 -6.25
N CYS A 230 5.57 -19.32 -7.35
CA CYS A 230 6.72 -19.93 -8.03
C CYS A 230 7.50 -18.96 -8.93
N SER A 231 6.92 -17.81 -9.29
CA SER A 231 7.62 -16.74 -9.98
C SER A 231 8.04 -15.72 -8.93
N ARG A 232 9.34 -15.47 -8.73
CA ARG A 232 9.81 -14.54 -7.69
C ARG A 232 10.72 -13.47 -8.25
N VAL A 233 10.48 -12.23 -7.85
CA VAL A 233 11.31 -11.08 -8.22
C VAL A 233 11.49 -10.21 -6.99
N GLY A 234 12.75 -9.90 -6.64
CA GLY A 234 13.05 -8.96 -5.57
C GLY A 234 12.85 -7.52 -6.06
N HIS A 235 12.34 -6.66 -5.20
CA HIS A 235 12.12 -5.24 -5.45
C HIS A 235 12.74 -4.40 -4.33
N VAL A 236 13.43 -3.31 -4.68
CA VAL A 236 13.97 -2.37 -3.71
C VAL A 236 12.86 -1.48 -3.15
N PHE A 237 12.36 -1.81 -1.97
CA PHE A 237 11.38 -0.98 -1.27
C PHE A 237 12.09 0.21 -0.60
N ARG A 238 11.60 1.42 -0.85
CA ARG A 238 12.14 2.66 -0.29
C ARG A 238 11.15 3.26 0.71
N ALA A 239 11.66 3.92 1.74
CA ALA A 239 10.83 4.63 2.72
C ALA A 239 10.15 5.88 2.13
N SER A 240 10.66 6.44 1.04
CA SER A 240 10.11 7.60 0.35
C SER A 240 10.25 7.49 -1.18
N LEU A 241 9.34 8.14 -1.91
CA LEU A 241 9.42 8.26 -3.37
C LEU A 241 10.54 9.25 -3.74
N PRO A 242 11.56 8.84 -4.49
CA PRO A 242 12.77 9.63 -4.75
C PRO A 242 12.61 10.64 -5.89
N TYR A 243 11.46 10.68 -6.58
CA TYR A 243 11.23 11.48 -7.77
C TYR A 243 10.19 12.58 -7.55
N SER A 244 10.40 13.71 -8.24
CA SER A 244 9.49 14.85 -8.18
C SER A 244 8.19 14.60 -8.92
N PHE A 245 7.14 15.41 -8.67
CA PHE A 245 5.90 15.34 -9.46
C PHE A 245 5.78 16.47 -10.52
N THR A 246 6.72 17.41 -10.53
CA THR A 246 6.77 18.53 -11.47
C THR A 246 8.12 18.60 -12.19
N PRO A 247 8.17 19.12 -13.43
CA PRO A 247 9.39 19.64 -14.04
C PRO A 247 9.69 21.00 -13.40
N GLY A 248 10.49 21.04 -12.34
CA GLY A 248 10.88 22.29 -11.67
C GLY A 248 11.21 22.10 -10.18
N PRO A 249 11.70 23.15 -9.49
CA PRO A 249 12.08 23.08 -8.08
C PRO A 249 10.89 23.02 -7.10
N ASP A 250 9.66 23.24 -7.57
CA ASP A 250 8.45 23.18 -6.72
C ASP A 250 7.88 21.75 -6.71
N ASP A 251 8.56 20.89 -5.95
CA ASP A 251 8.16 19.53 -5.62
C ASP A 251 7.54 19.48 -4.22
N SER A 252 6.56 20.35 -3.99
CA SER A 252 5.83 20.38 -2.72
C SER A 252 4.97 19.12 -2.56
N SER A 253 4.89 18.61 -1.32
CA SER A 253 4.06 17.45 -0.97
C SER A 253 2.61 17.60 -1.43
N SER A 254 2.10 18.83 -1.47
CA SER A 254 0.77 19.18 -1.96
C SER A 254 0.56 18.82 -3.44
N VAL A 255 1.53 19.06 -4.32
CA VAL A 255 1.38 18.74 -5.76
C VAL A 255 1.36 17.23 -5.98
N ARG A 256 2.17 16.49 -5.22
CA ARG A 256 2.17 15.02 -5.23
C ARG A 256 0.82 14.47 -4.80
N GLU A 257 0.32 14.93 -3.65
CA GLU A 257 -0.97 14.53 -3.10
C GLU A 257 -2.12 14.84 -4.06
N VAL A 258 -2.14 16.05 -4.64
CA VAL A 258 -3.18 16.45 -5.61
C VAL A 258 -3.13 15.59 -6.88
N THR A 259 -1.93 15.26 -7.38
CA THR A 259 -1.78 14.42 -8.58
C THR A 259 -2.28 13.00 -8.35
N VAL A 260 -1.86 12.37 -7.24
CA VAL A 260 -2.31 11.01 -6.88
C VAL A 260 -3.81 11.02 -6.61
N LEU A 261 -4.32 12.01 -5.87
CA LEU A 261 -5.75 12.14 -5.59
C LEU A 261 -6.57 12.32 -6.87
N ARG A 262 -6.11 13.14 -7.81
CA ARG A 262 -6.73 13.30 -9.13
C ARG A 262 -6.80 11.96 -9.88
N ASN A 263 -5.69 11.24 -9.95
CA ASN A 263 -5.64 9.95 -10.64
C ASN A 263 -6.60 8.94 -10.01
N LEU A 264 -6.59 8.81 -8.67
CA LEU A 264 -7.51 7.93 -7.94
C LEU A 264 -8.97 8.34 -8.14
N ALA A 265 -9.27 9.64 -8.20
CA ALA A 265 -10.60 10.15 -8.49
C ALA A 265 -11.06 9.82 -9.93
N ARG A 266 -10.15 9.82 -10.93
CA ARG A 266 -10.45 9.31 -12.28
C ARG A 266 -10.81 7.82 -12.23
N VAL A 267 -10.02 7.02 -11.54
CA VAL A 267 -10.27 5.58 -11.39
C VAL A 267 -11.62 5.35 -10.72
N ALA A 268 -11.91 6.04 -9.62
CA ALA A 268 -13.17 5.95 -8.90
C ALA A 268 -14.36 6.33 -9.78
N ALA A 269 -14.26 7.45 -10.51
CA ALA A 269 -15.33 7.93 -11.38
C ALA A 269 -15.69 6.95 -12.51
N VAL A 270 -14.69 6.27 -13.07
CA VAL A 270 -14.91 5.33 -14.18
C VAL A 270 -15.31 3.94 -13.69
N TRP A 271 -14.73 3.45 -12.60
CA TRP A 271 -14.79 2.02 -12.25
C TRP A 271 -15.57 1.69 -10.98
N MET A 272 -15.87 2.66 -10.10
CA MET A 272 -16.47 2.37 -8.78
C MET A 272 -17.98 2.64 -8.70
N ASP A 273 -18.65 3.05 -9.78
CA ASP A 273 -20.10 3.30 -9.83
C ASP A 273 -20.57 4.19 -8.65
N GLN A 274 -21.70 3.84 -8.00
CA GLN A 274 -22.19 4.53 -6.80
C GLN A 274 -21.24 4.48 -5.59
N PHE A 275 -20.27 3.55 -5.59
CA PHE A 275 -19.29 3.39 -4.53
C PHE A 275 -18.14 4.41 -4.62
N ALA A 276 -17.99 5.10 -5.75
CA ALA A 276 -17.05 6.23 -5.88
C ALA A 276 -17.27 7.29 -4.78
N GLY A 277 -18.52 7.47 -4.34
CA GLY A 277 -18.85 8.37 -3.25
C GLY A 277 -18.22 8.00 -1.89
N LEU A 278 -17.96 6.71 -1.65
CA LEU A 278 -17.23 6.27 -0.45
C LEU A 278 -15.79 6.75 -0.48
N PHE A 279 -15.14 6.62 -1.64
CA PHE A 279 -13.81 7.16 -1.85
C PHE A 279 -13.78 8.68 -1.67
N TYR A 280 -14.68 9.41 -2.31
CA TYR A 280 -14.77 10.86 -2.19
C TYR A 280 -14.95 11.35 -0.74
N ALA A 281 -15.76 10.64 0.03
CA ALA A 281 -15.94 10.91 1.45
C ALA A 281 -14.70 10.54 2.29
N ALA A 282 -14.05 9.41 2.01
CA ALA A 282 -12.89 8.92 2.77
C ALA A 282 -11.61 9.77 2.60
N VAL A 283 -11.45 10.39 1.43
CA VAL A 283 -10.32 11.29 1.11
C VAL A 283 -10.67 12.76 1.31
N ASN A 284 -11.91 13.08 1.70
CA ASN A 284 -12.41 14.46 1.79
C ASN A 284 -12.13 15.26 0.50
N ILE A 285 -12.60 14.73 -0.64
CA ILE A 285 -12.25 15.26 -1.96
C ILE A 285 -12.58 16.78 -2.06
N PRO A 286 -11.69 17.60 -2.64
CA PRO A 286 -11.97 19.03 -2.86
C PRO A 286 -13.08 19.26 -3.90
N ASP A 287 -13.99 20.23 -3.67
CA ASP A 287 -15.12 20.53 -4.57
C ASP A 287 -14.71 20.91 -5.99
N GLY A 288 -13.52 21.49 -6.15
CA GLY A 288 -12.99 21.97 -7.44
C GLY A 288 -11.91 21.07 -8.06
N LEU A 289 -11.72 19.83 -7.57
CA LEU A 289 -10.71 18.94 -8.15
C LEU A 289 -11.10 18.57 -9.59
N ASP A 290 -10.35 19.09 -10.56
CA ASP A 290 -10.50 18.71 -11.95
C ASP A 290 -9.80 17.38 -12.23
N ILE A 291 -10.61 16.36 -12.53
CA ILE A 291 -10.11 15.03 -12.88
C ILE A 291 -9.87 14.90 -14.39
N GLY A 292 -10.19 15.89 -15.21
CA GLY A 292 -10.14 15.84 -16.68
C GLY A 292 -11.26 14.99 -17.29
N ASP A 293 -11.24 14.87 -18.62
CA ASP A 293 -12.24 14.09 -19.37
C ASP A 293 -12.04 12.58 -19.16
N ILE A 294 -13.12 11.87 -18.87
CA ILE A 294 -13.17 10.42 -18.68
C ILE A 294 -14.00 9.69 -19.75
N THR A 295 -14.53 10.42 -20.73
CA THR A 295 -15.47 9.91 -21.74
C THR A 295 -14.95 8.68 -22.47
N GLU A 296 -13.70 8.69 -22.91
CA GLU A 296 -13.11 7.53 -23.59
C GLU A 296 -13.05 6.28 -22.71
N ARG A 297 -12.73 6.46 -21.41
CA ARG A 297 -12.61 5.34 -20.47
C ARG A 297 -13.99 4.78 -20.12
N SER A 298 -15.00 5.64 -19.98
CA SER A 298 -16.39 5.22 -19.81
C SER A 298 -16.92 4.45 -21.03
N LYS A 299 -16.68 4.95 -22.25
CA LYS A 299 -17.06 4.25 -23.49
C LYS A 299 -16.36 2.91 -23.64
N LEU A 300 -15.07 2.84 -23.29
CA LEU A 300 -14.33 1.57 -23.28
C LEU A 300 -15.00 0.55 -22.34
N ARG A 301 -15.35 0.96 -21.12
CA ARG A 301 -16.04 0.12 -20.14
C ARG A 301 -17.39 -0.40 -20.65
N GLU A 302 -18.17 0.46 -21.30
CA GLU A 302 -19.45 0.11 -21.92
C GLU A 302 -19.27 -0.89 -23.08
N ASN A 303 -18.32 -0.61 -23.99
CA ASN A 303 -18.05 -1.44 -25.16
C ASN A 303 -17.57 -2.84 -24.78
N LEU A 304 -16.77 -2.96 -23.72
CA LEU A 304 -16.31 -4.24 -23.18
C LEU A 304 -17.36 -4.96 -22.32
N GLN A 305 -18.54 -4.36 -22.12
CA GLN A 305 -19.64 -4.91 -21.33
C GLN A 305 -19.18 -5.31 -19.91
N CYS A 306 -18.35 -4.47 -19.30
CA CYS A 306 -17.77 -4.78 -18.01
C CYS A 306 -18.84 -4.85 -16.91
N LYS A 307 -18.64 -5.75 -15.94
CA LYS A 307 -19.49 -5.92 -14.77
C LYS A 307 -19.53 -4.64 -13.90
N PRO A 308 -20.58 -4.43 -13.11
CA PRO A 308 -20.63 -3.33 -12.15
C PRO A 308 -19.68 -3.56 -10.96
N PHE A 309 -19.29 -2.49 -10.27
CA PHE A 309 -18.42 -2.57 -9.10
C PHE A 309 -19.07 -3.31 -7.93
N SER A 310 -20.41 -3.36 -7.86
CA SER A 310 -21.13 -4.21 -6.91
C SER A 310 -20.79 -5.70 -7.09
N TRP A 311 -20.66 -6.16 -8.33
CA TRP A 311 -20.22 -7.53 -8.64
C TRP A 311 -18.76 -7.73 -8.22
N TYR A 312 -17.89 -6.74 -8.45
CA TYR A 312 -16.49 -6.81 -8.01
C TYR A 312 -16.39 -6.98 -6.48
N LEU A 313 -17.17 -6.21 -5.71
CA LEU A 313 -17.20 -6.34 -4.26
C LEU A 313 -17.75 -7.70 -3.80
N GLN A 314 -18.72 -8.28 -4.50
CA GLN A 314 -19.31 -9.57 -4.12
C GLN A 314 -18.40 -10.76 -4.46
N GLU A 315 -17.86 -10.78 -5.68
CA GLU A 315 -17.19 -11.95 -6.24
C GLU A 315 -15.65 -11.89 -6.11
N VAL A 316 -15.08 -10.68 -6.13
CA VAL A 316 -13.63 -10.50 -6.15
C VAL A 316 -13.09 -10.07 -4.80
N PHE A 317 -13.75 -9.12 -4.11
CA PHE A 317 -13.26 -8.59 -2.84
C PHE A 317 -14.33 -8.42 -1.75
N PRO A 318 -15.01 -9.50 -1.34
CA PRO A 318 -16.07 -9.45 -0.31
C PRO A 318 -15.57 -9.04 1.08
N GLN A 319 -14.26 -9.07 1.30
CA GLN A 319 -13.63 -8.64 2.54
C GLN A 319 -13.56 -7.10 2.66
N LEU A 320 -13.76 -6.35 1.58
CA LEU A 320 -13.90 -4.90 1.64
C LEU A 320 -15.34 -4.55 2.02
N GLN A 321 -15.58 -4.36 3.31
CA GLN A 321 -16.91 -4.05 3.82
C GLN A 321 -17.38 -2.69 3.34
N VAL A 322 -18.58 -2.66 2.73
CA VAL A 322 -19.25 -1.42 2.34
C VAL A 322 -19.65 -0.67 3.60
N VAL A 323 -19.17 0.56 3.72
CA VAL A 323 -19.42 1.41 4.88
C VAL A 323 -20.72 2.19 4.68
N SER A 324 -21.55 2.20 5.72
CA SER A 324 -22.81 2.96 5.75
C SER A 324 -22.58 4.45 6.00
N GLU A 325 -23.47 5.30 5.45
CA GLU A 325 -23.37 6.77 5.54
C GLU A 325 -23.46 7.32 6.98
N ASP A 326 -23.88 6.49 7.94
CA ASP A 326 -23.83 6.82 9.37
C ASP A 326 -22.42 6.68 9.95
N THR A 327 -21.36 6.38 9.18
CA THR A 327 -20.02 6.13 9.73
C THR A 327 -19.13 7.38 9.70
N LEU A 328 -18.69 7.88 10.85
CA LEU A 328 -17.76 9.02 10.95
C LEU A 328 -16.29 8.60 10.83
N PHE A 329 -15.89 7.53 11.51
CA PHE A 329 -14.53 7.00 11.52
C PHE A 329 -14.56 5.49 11.29
N HIS A 330 -13.53 4.96 10.63
CA HIS A 330 -13.48 3.55 10.22
C HIS A 330 -12.04 3.02 10.17
N GLY A 331 -11.93 1.71 10.35
CA GLY A 331 -10.69 0.94 10.18
C GLY A 331 -10.15 0.42 11.50
N GLN A 332 -8.85 0.15 11.51
CA GLN A 332 -8.12 -0.19 12.71
C GLN A 332 -8.07 1.00 13.66
N VAL A 333 -8.14 0.72 14.95
CA VAL A 333 -8.02 1.72 16.01
C VAL A 333 -6.69 1.50 16.73
N ARG A 334 -5.66 2.18 16.24
CA ARG A 334 -4.28 2.03 16.72
C ARG A 334 -4.00 2.98 17.87
N ASN A 335 -3.41 2.46 18.95
CA ASN A 335 -2.91 3.28 20.04
C ASN A 335 -1.59 3.95 19.64
N ALA A 336 -1.44 5.25 19.90
CA ALA A 336 -0.25 6.01 19.52
C ALA A 336 0.99 5.69 20.37
N GLY A 337 0.81 5.22 21.61
CA GLY A 337 1.92 4.89 22.50
C GLY A 337 2.34 3.42 22.40
N SER A 338 1.39 2.49 22.55
CA SER A 338 1.69 1.04 22.46
C SER A 338 1.90 0.55 21.04
N LEU A 339 1.45 1.32 20.03
CA LEU A 339 1.44 0.96 18.61
C LEU A 339 0.55 -0.25 18.25
N LEU A 340 -0.15 -0.83 19.22
CA LEU A 340 -1.09 -1.95 19.06
C LEU A 340 -2.48 -1.46 18.64
N CYS A 341 -3.28 -2.35 18.06
CA CYS A 341 -4.64 -2.08 17.64
C CYS A 341 -5.66 -2.75 18.57
N LEU A 342 -6.82 -2.10 18.74
CA LEU A 342 -7.99 -2.74 19.36
C LEU A 342 -8.38 -3.98 18.54
N ASP A 343 -8.55 -5.10 19.23
CA ASP A 343 -8.80 -6.39 18.62
C ASP A 343 -9.74 -7.23 19.49
N VAL A 344 -10.68 -7.91 18.83
CA VAL A 344 -11.39 -9.01 19.46
C VAL A 344 -10.51 -10.24 19.32
N LEU A 345 -9.73 -10.52 20.37
CA LEU A 345 -8.67 -11.54 20.41
C LEU A 345 -9.16 -12.99 20.12
N ASP A 346 -10.47 -13.16 19.97
CA ASP A 346 -11.17 -14.39 19.64
C ASP A 346 -12.27 -14.09 18.58
N SER A 347 -13.07 -15.08 18.20
CA SER A 347 -14.20 -14.87 17.29
C SER A 347 -15.20 -13.86 17.85
N PRO A 348 -15.69 -12.88 17.05
CA PRO A 348 -16.61 -11.85 17.53
C PRO A 348 -17.94 -12.45 17.99
N ARG A 349 -18.12 -12.57 19.30
CA ARG A 349 -19.33 -13.03 19.99
C ARG A 349 -19.69 -12.08 21.13
N ARG A 350 -20.93 -12.17 21.62
CA ARG A 350 -21.40 -11.37 22.76
C ARG A 350 -20.57 -11.67 24.01
N GLY A 351 -20.20 -10.63 24.75
CA GLY A 351 -19.43 -10.74 25.99
C GLY A 351 -17.92 -10.92 25.80
N VAL A 352 -17.43 -10.99 24.55
CA VAL A 352 -15.99 -11.11 24.27
C VAL A 352 -15.29 -9.80 24.59
N LEU A 353 -14.15 -9.92 25.27
CA LEU A 353 -13.27 -8.81 25.62
C LEU A 353 -12.58 -8.25 24.38
N LEU A 354 -12.50 -6.92 24.29
CA LEU A 354 -11.58 -6.27 23.36
C LEU A 354 -10.23 -6.12 24.04
N GLY A 355 -9.21 -6.70 23.43
CA GLY A 355 -7.82 -6.60 23.86
C GLY A 355 -6.99 -5.79 22.88
N LEU A 356 -5.68 -6.00 22.95
CA LEU A 356 -4.67 -5.36 22.11
C LEU A 356 -3.82 -6.41 21.42
N THR A 357 -3.54 -6.22 20.14
CA THR A 357 -2.58 -7.05 19.40
C THR A 357 -1.94 -6.25 18.27
N ALA A 358 -0.96 -6.86 17.61
CA ALA A 358 -0.33 -6.30 16.43
C ALA A 358 -1.40 -5.97 15.37
N CYS A 359 -1.31 -4.79 14.78
CA CYS A 359 -2.23 -4.35 13.75
C CYS A 359 -2.11 -5.24 12.50
N HIS A 360 -3.17 -5.98 12.14
CA HIS A 360 -3.17 -6.93 11.02
C HIS A 360 -4.30 -6.72 10.00
N GLY A 361 -5.24 -5.80 10.24
CA GLY A 361 -6.26 -5.41 9.26
C GLY A 361 -7.36 -6.45 9.03
N GLY A 362 -7.55 -7.36 10.00
CA GLY A 362 -8.62 -8.34 10.02
C GLY A 362 -9.98 -7.74 10.41
N VAL A 363 -11.05 -8.52 10.16
CA VAL A 363 -12.43 -8.13 10.51
C VAL A 363 -12.63 -7.94 12.02
N ASN A 364 -11.83 -8.62 12.85
CA ASN A 364 -11.78 -8.49 14.31
C ASN A 364 -11.02 -7.24 14.79
N GLN A 365 -10.38 -6.48 13.89
CA GLN A 365 -9.75 -5.18 14.17
C GLN A 365 -10.41 -4.02 13.44
N THR A 366 -11.50 -4.25 12.70
CA THR A 366 -12.12 -3.19 11.89
C THR A 366 -13.32 -2.64 12.63
N LEU A 367 -13.17 -1.44 13.20
CA LEU A 367 -14.22 -0.74 13.94
C LEU A 367 -14.77 0.42 13.12
N ARG A 368 -16.00 0.83 13.44
CA ARG A 368 -16.59 2.08 12.96
C ARG A 368 -17.21 2.88 14.10
N LEU A 369 -16.98 4.19 14.11
CA LEU A 369 -17.69 5.13 14.98
C LEU A 369 -18.81 5.78 14.17
N THR A 370 -20.05 5.67 14.63
CA THR A 370 -21.21 6.19 13.90
C THR A 370 -21.54 7.65 14.21
N THR A 371 -22.41 8.27 13.39
CA THR A 371 -22.95 9.63 13.57
C THR A 371 -23.80 9.77 14.82
N ILE A 372 -24.38 8.65 15.31
CA ILE A 372 -25.04 8.56 16.61
C ILE A 372 -24.09 8.09 17.72
N HIS A 373 -22.78 8.22 17.49
CA HIS A 373 -21.73 7.96 18.47
C HIS A 373 -21.64 6.51 18.97
N LYS A 374 -22.06 5.51 18.18
CA LYS A 374 -21.85 4.10 18.53
C LYS A 374 -20.51 3.60 17.99
N LEU A 375 -19.71 2.95 18.83
CA LEU A 375 -18.49 2.27 18.40
C LEU A 375 -18.85 0.81 18.08
N VAL A 376 -18.77 0.44 16.81
CA VAL A 376 -19.31 -0.82 16.27
C VAL A 376 -18.18 -1.67 15.72
N LEU A 377 -18.25 -2.98 15.97
CA LEU A 377 -17.42 -4.01 15.34
C LEU A 377 -18.34 -5.11 14.82
N GLY A 378 -18.30 -5.35 13.49
CA GLY A 378 -19.27 -6.20 12.82
C GLY A 378 -20.71 -5.75 13.09
N ASN A 379 -21.50 -6.61 13.73
CA ASN A 379 -22.90 -6.34 14.11
C ASN A 379 -23.07 -6.02 15.62
N SER A 380 -21.98 -5.86 16.36
CA SER A 380 -21.99 -5.60 17.81
C SER A 380 -21.41 -4.22 18.14
N CYS A 381 -21.79 -3.67 19.28
CA CYS A 381 -21.26 -2.43 19.81
C CYS A 381 -20.26 -2.70 20.94
N VAL A 382 -19.21 -1.88 20.98
CA VAL A 382 -18.25 -1.84 22.08
C VAL A 382 -18.89 -1.12 23.25
N VAL A 383 -18.91 -1.78 24.41
CA VAL A 383 -19.51 -1.28 25.65
C VAL A 383 -18.59 -1.53 26.85
N PRO A 384 -18.74 -0.78 27.96
CA PRO A 384 -18.06 -1.09 29.21
C PRO A 384 -18.35 -2.52 29.68
N GLY A 385 -17.31 -3.25 30.00
CA GLY A 385 -17.35 -4.59 30.58
C GLY A 385 -16.95 -4.63 32.05
N PRO A 386 -16.89 -5.82 32.65
CA PRO A 386 -16.42 -6.02 34.03
C PRO A 386 -15.01 -5.46 34.23
N ASN A 387 -14.69 -4.98 35.43
CA ASN A 387 -13.36 -4.43 35.77
C ASN A 387 -12.88 -3.34 34.80
N ASN A 388 -13.81 -2.51 34.32
CA ASN A 388 -13.55 -1.43 33.37
C ASN A 388 -12.92 -1.89 32.05
N THR A 389 -13.07 -3.16 31.66
CA THR A 389 -12.64 -3.60 30.32
C THR A 389 -13.62 -3.14 29.24
N LEU A 390 -13.31 -3.43 27.98
CA LEU A 390 -14.21 -3.26 26.86
C LEU A 390 -14.76 -4.62 26.41
N THR A 391 -16.05 -4.69 26.10
CA THR A 391 -16.71 -5.93 25.62
C THR A 391 -17.66 -5.64 24.45
N LEU A 392 -18.04 -6.69 23.73
CA LEU A 392 -19.06 -6.62 22.68
C LEU A 392 -20.47 -6.96 23.19
N SER A 393 -21.45 -6.13 22.83
CA SER A 393 -22.88 -6.34 23.13
C SER A 393 -23.75 -5.93 21.93
N PRO A 394 -25.02 -6.37 21.82
CA PRO A 394 -25.95 -5.80 20.84
C PRO A 394 -26.01 -4.28 20.91
N CYS A 395 -26.20 -3.64 19.76
CA CYS A 395 -26.17 -2.18 19.65
C CYS A 395 -27.43 -1.48 20.19
N ASP A 396 -28.49 -2.21 20.52
CA ASP A 396 -29.73 -1.65 21.07
C ASP A 396 -29.51 -1.20 22.51
N GLY A 397 -29.80 0.08 22.79
CA GLY A 397 -29.51 0.68 24.10
C GLY A 397 -28.01 0.80 24.45
N ALA A 398 -27.11 0.54 23.49
CA ALA A 398 -25.67 0.65 23.72
C ALA A 398 -25.26 2.09 24.05
N VAL A 399 -24.21 2.21 24.86
CA VAL A 399 -23.59 3.49 25.22
C VAL A 399 -23.06 4.24 23.99
N THR A 400 -22.78 5.51 24.17
CA THR A 400 -22.22 6.37 23.13
C THR A 400 -20.78 6.79 23.46
N TRP A 401 -20.00 7.07 22.42
CA TRP A 401 -18.57 7.38 22.47
C TRP A 401 -18.27 8.70 21.78
N ILE A 402 -17.49 9.55 22.44
CA ILE A 402 -16.99 10.80 21.88
C ILE A 402 -15.54 10.57 21.48
N TYR A 403 -15.22 10.82 20.20
CA TYR A 403 -13.85 10.80 19.71
C TYR A 403 -13.38 12.21 19.41
N GLN A 404 -12.42 12.70 20.18
CA GLN A 404 -11.91 14.06 20.06
C GLN A 404 -10.42 14.10 20.34
N ASN A 405 -9.64 14.76 19.47
CA ASN A 405 -8.19 14.92 19.60
C ASN A 405 -7.43 13.60 19.86
N GLY A 406 -7.86 12.52 19.23
CA GLY A 406 -7.27 11.19 19.40
C GLY A 406 -7.73 10.46 20.67
N THR A 407 -8.62 11.01 21.48
CA THR A 407 -9.11 10.37 22.71
C THR A 407 -10.50 9.78 22.48
N LEU A 408 -10.72 8.52 22.87
CA LEU A 408 -12.03 7.84 22.87
C LEU A 408 -12.63 7.88 24.27
N MET A 409 -13.64 8.72 24.48
CA MET A 409 -14.29 8.96 25.76
C MET A 409 -15.69 8.34 25.80
N LEU A 410 -16.05 7.72 26.91
CA LEU A 410 -17.41 7.24 27.15
C LEU A 410 -18.31 8.43 27.46
N ASN A 411 -19.33 8.65 26.63
CA ASN A 411 -20.19 9.82 26.73
C ASN A 411 -20.95 9.86 28.07
N GLY A 412 -21.00 11.03 28.70
CA GLY A 412 -21.59 11.22 30.03
C GLY A 412 -20.70 10.74 31.19
N SER A 413 -19.42 10.49 30.96
CA SER A 413 -18.44 10.11 31.99
C SER A 413 -17.07 10.73 31.74
N ASP A 414 -16.21 10.73 32.77
CA ASP A 414 -14.80 11.14 32.65
C ASP A 414 -13.87 9.98 32.29
N LEU A 415 -14.40 8.91 31.69
CA LEU A 415 -13.65 7.69 31.39
C LEU A 415 -13.24 7.61 29.92
N CYS A 416 -11.98 7.29 29.70
CA CYS A 416 -11.34 7.17 28.40
C CYS A 416 -10.78 5.76 28.18
N VAL A 417 -10.89 5.29 26.93
CA VAL A 417 -10.23 4.06 26.51
C VAL A 417 -8.72 4.26 26.61
N THR A 418 -8.08 3.38 27.37
CA THR A 418 -6.66 3.46 27.72
C THR A 418 -6.01 2.10 27.47
N SER A 419 -4.90 2.10 26.72
CA SER A 419 -3.98 0.96 26.64
C SER A 419 -3.20 0.91 27.95
N VAL A 420 -3.25 -0.20 28.66
CA VAL A 420 -2.57 -0.41 29.95
C VAL A 420 -1.58 -1.56 29.79
N ASP A 421 -0.32 -1.28 30.13
CA ASP A 421 0.83 -2.20 30.06
C ASP A 421 1.02 -2.87 28.69
N ASN A 422 0.47 -2.25 27.64
CA ASN A 422 0.42 -2.79 26.27
C ASN A 422 -0.26 -4.16 26.14
N GLU A 423 -1.04 -4.58 27.14
CA GLU A 423 -1.70 -5.90 27.15
C GLU A 423 -3.22 -5.77 27.02
N VAL A 424 -3.81 -4.76 27.66
CA VAL A 424 -5.27 -4.64 27.78
C VAL A 424 -5.77 -3.23 27.48
N ALA A 425 -6.99 -3.15 26.93
CA ALA A 425 -7.74 -1.91 26.81
C ALA A 425 -8.73 -1.79 27.98
N ARG A 426 -8.63 -0.70 28.75
CA ARG A 426 -9.51 -0.40 29.89
C ARG A 426 -10.01 1.03 29.89
N LEU A 427 -11.12 1.26 30.57
CA LEU A 427 -11.66 2.57 30.88
C LEU A 427 -10.98 3.11 32.14
N LEU A 428 -10.23 4.19 31.98
CA LEU A 428 -9.57 4.93 33.06
C LEU A 428 -9.94 6.41 32.97
N PRO A 429 -9.80 7.19 34.06
CA PRO A 429 -10.01 8.64 34.01
C PRO A 429 -9.23 9.28 32.85
N CYS A 430 -9.90 10.13 32.08
CA CYS A 430 -9.28 10.86 30.99
C CYS A 430 -8.15 11.74 31.54
N LYS A 431 -6.94 11.60 30.98
CA LYS A 431 -5.81 12.47 31.31
C LYS A 431 -6.13 13.88 30.79
N ALA A 432 -5.93 14.88 31.65
CA ALA A 432 -6.01 16.29 31.24
C ALA A 432 -5.03 16.52 30.09
N PHE A 433 -5.42 17.36 29.13
CA PHE A 433 -4.54 17.79 28.05
C PHE A 433 -3.39 18.60 28.64
N GLU A 434 -2.21 18.00 28.79
CA GLU A 434 -0.97 18.78 28.84
C GLU A 434 -0.57 19.07 27.40
N ASP A 435 -0.88 20.28 26.94
CA ASP A 435 -0.17 20.87 25.80
C ASP A 435 1.30 20.97 26.21
N HIS A 436 2.12 20.02 25.78
CA HIS A 436 3.55 20.27 25.67
C HIS A 436 3.77 21.25 24.50
N ASN A 437 3.35 22.50 24.70
CA ASN A 437 4.03 23.62 24.09
C ASN A 437 5.46 23.56 24.63
N LEU A 438 6.37 23.07 23.78
CA LEU A 438 7.78 23.38 23.89
C LEU A 438 7.90 24.91 23.81
N SER A 439 7.80 25.58 24.96
CA SER A 439 8.33 26.92 25.10
C SER A 439 9.84 26.79 24.90
N GLU A 440 10.33 27.32 23.79
CA GLU A 440 11.73 27.62 23.56
C GLU A 440 12.26 28.48 24.71
N ASN A 441 12.73 27.85 25.78
CA ASN A 441 13.71 28.48 26.65
C ASN A 441 15.07 28.34 25.97
N SER A 442 15.33 29.33 25.12
CA SER A 442 16.66 29.68 24.63
C SER A 442 17.53 30.12 25.81
N GLN A 443 18.06 29.15 26.56
CA GLN A 443 19.31 29.37 27.28
C GLN A 443 20.46 29.01 26.33
N LYS A 444 21.04 30.07 25.75
CA LYS A 444 22.35 30.05 25.10
C LYS A 444 23.33 29.30 26.00
N VAL A 445 23.79 28.15 25.52
CA VAL A 445 25.06 27.56 25.96
C VAL A 445 26.06 27.97 24.90
N ASP A 446 26.77 29.07 25.18
CA ASP A 446 27.98 29.42 24.45
C ASP A 446 29.04 28.34 24.75
N LEU A 447 29.34 27.54 23.73
CA LEU A 447 30.54 26.72 23.67
C LEU A 447 31.66 27.63 23.19
N ASP A 448 32.48 28.12 24.12
CA ASP A 448 33.78 28.66 23.78
C ASP A 448 34.89 27.90 24.52
N THR A 449 35.89 27.54 23.72
CA THR A 449 37.00 26.64 24.01
C THR A 449 38.06 27.28 24.91
N GLY A 450 38.68 26.52 25.81
CA GLY A 450 40.01 26.86 26.34
C GLY A 450 40.35 26.39 27.76
N SER A 451 41.07 25.26 27.84
CA SER A 451 42.23 25.02 28.72
C SER A 451 42.30 25.70 30.10
N ASN A 452 42.28 24.92 31.19
CA ASN A 452 43.49 24.62 31.97
C ASN A 452 43.22 23.77 33.23
N ILE A 453 44.23 22.98 33.52
CA ILE A 453 44.43 22.04 34.62
C ILE A 453 44.59 22.78 35.96
N ASN A 454 43.94 22.33 37.04
CA ASN A 454 44.61 22.00 38.32
C ASN A 454 43.66 21.49 39.41
N ALA A 455 44.20 20.55 40.19
CA ALA A 455 43.61 19.84 41.31
C ALA A 455 43.40 20.70 42.57
N LYS A 456 42.38 20.35 43.39
CA LYS A 456 42.51 20.00 44.82
C LYS A 456 41.16 19.77 45.53
N ASP A 457 41.17 18.72 46.35
CA ASP A 457 40.57 18.57 47.69
C ASP A 457 39.04 18.47 47.92
N SER A 458 38.64 17.22 48.21
CA SER A 458 37.90 16.76 49.40
C SER A 458 36.57 17.43 49.80
N ASN A 459 35.46 16.68 49.78
CA ASN A 459 35.03 15.90 50.94
C ASN A 459 33.76 15.09 50.68
N TYR A 460 33.84 13.82 51.06
CA TYR A 460 32.73 12.88 51.22
C TYR A 460 31.90 13.29 52.44
N GLU A 461 30.58 13.34 52.31
CA GLU A 461 29.68 12.93 53.39
C GLU A 461 28.43 12.27 52.79
N ILE A 462 28.44 10.93 52.83
CA ILE A 462 27.32 10.07 52.47
C ILE A 462 26.37 10.10 53.67
N ASN A 463 25.23 10.76 53.53
CA ASN A 463 24.13 10.60 54.48
C ASN A 463 23.21 9.47 53.99
N ALA A 464 23.58 8.25 54.37
CA ALA A 464 22.85 7.01 54.13
C ALA A 464 21.61 6.94 55.02
N LYS A 465 20.56 7.70 54.70
CA LYS A 465 19.22 7.54 55.28
C LYS A 465 18.18 8.06 54.28
N THR A 466 17.84 7.23 53.29
CA THR A 466 16.47 7.02 52.72
C THR A 466 16.60 5.96 51.62
N ILE A 467 16.87 4.71 52.01
CA ILE A 467 16.59 3.53 51.16
C ILE A 467 15.42 2.83 51.84
N ILE A 468 14.20 3.34 51.61
CA ILE A 468 12.97 2.57 51.85
C ILE A 468 12.00 2.86 50.70
N SER A 469 11.78 1.84 49.89
CA SER A 469 10.64 1.56 49.01
C SER A 469 10.11 2.66 48.08
N LYS A 470 10.57 2.65 46.82
CA LYS A 470 9.73 2.94 45.65
C LYS A 470 10.14 2.03 44.49
N THR A 471 9.70 0.78 44.56
CA THR A 471 9.42 -0.01 43.35
C THR A 471 7.92 0.01 43.14
N SER A 472 7.37 1.18 42.77
CA SER A 472 6.14 1.18 41.98
C SER A 472 6.59 0.95 40.54
N VAL A 473 6.24 -0.22 40.00
CA VAL A 473 6.31 -0.42 38.54
C VAL A 473 5.30 0.58 37.98
N ASP A 474 5.78 1.68 37.39
CA ASP A 474 4.90 2.68 36.78
C ASP A 474 4.10 2.00 35.66
N THR A 475 2.79 1.87 35.85
CA THR A 475 1.88 1.29 34.87
C THR A 475 1.92 2.13 33.59
N ILE A 476 2.26 1.51 32.46
CA ILE A 476 2.39 2.23 31.18
C ILE A 476 0.99 2.42 30.59
N ALA A 477 0.53 3.67 30.51
CA ALA A 477 -0.86 3.99 30.14
C ALA A 477 -0.97 5.04 29.02
N PHE A 478 -1.57 4.65 27.88
CA PHE A 478 -1.72 5.51 26.70
C PHE A 478 -3.17 5.66 26.25
N GLN A 479 -3.64 6.91 26.07
CA GLN A 479 -5.04 7.24 25.75
C GLN A 479 -5.25 7.81 24.35
N LYS A 480 -4.17 7.95 23.56
CA LYS A 480 -4.26 8.44 22.19
C LYS A 480 -4.44 7.27 21.23
N TRP A 481 -5.48 7.36 20.43
CA TRP A 481 -5.92 6.40 19.43
C TRP A 481 -6.05 7.09 18.08
N LYS A 482 -5.86 6.34 17.01
CA LYS A 482 -6.00 6.80 15.64
C LYS A 482 -6.79 5.74 14.86
N PHE A 483 -7.91 6.16 14.30
CA PHE A 483 -8.58 5.40 13.24
C PHE A 483 -7.78 5.53 11.94
N ASP A 484 -7.80 4.50 11.10
CA ASP A 484 -7.17 4.56 9.78
C ASP A 484 -7.68 5.76 8.97
N TYR A 485 -9.01 5.98 8.96
CA TYR A 485 -9.59 7.11 8.25
C TYR A 485 -10.98 7.56 8.74
N SER A 486 -11.33 8.80 8.37
CA SER A 486 -12.60 9.45 8.63
C SER A 486 -13.36 9.71 7.33
N PHE A 487 -14.69 9.72 7.39
CA PHE A 487 -15.55 10.03 6.24
C PHE A 487 -16.16 11.43 6.36
N ASN A 488 -15.99 12.24 5.32
CA ASN A 488 -16.77 13.46 5.13
C ASN A 488 -17.90 13.22 4.11
N TRP A 489 -19.06 12.80 4.60
CA TRP A 489 -20.22 12.48 3.74
C TRP A 489 -20.76 13.65 2.94
N LYS A 490 -20.46 14.90 3.33
CA LYS A 490 -20.81 16.08 2.51
C LYS A 490 -20.10 16.06 1.15
N ARG A 491 -18.97 15.34 1.04
CA ARG A 491 -18.17 15.21 -0.18
C ARG A 491 -18.54 13.98 -1.02
N LYS A 492 -19.51 13.15 -0.60
CA LYS A 492 -19.88 11.90 -1.29
C LYS A 492 -20.35 12.12 -2.73
N ARG A 493 -20.97 13.27 -3.01
CA ARG A 493 -21.46 13.62 -4.34
C ARG A 493 -20.53 14.66 -4.95
N ARG A 494 -19.84 14.28 -6.03
CA ARG A 494 -19.27 15.28 -6.94
C ARG A 494 -20.47 16.01 -7.57
N LYS A 495 -20.55 17.35 -7.44
CA LYS A 495 -21.47 18.12 -8.28
C LYS A 495 -21.02 17.86 -9.72
N GLY A 496 -21.92 17.27 -10.50
CA GLY A 496 -21.64 16.69 -11.81
C GLY A 496 -21.00 17.66 -12.79
#